data_AF-A0A4R9GU88-F1
#
_entry.id   AF-A0A4R9GU88-F1
#
_cell.length_a   1.000
_cell.length_b   1.000
_cell.length_c   1.000
_cell.angle_alpha   90.00
_cell.angle_beta   90.00
_cell.angle_gamma   90.00
#
_symmetry.space_group_name_H-M   'P 1'
#
loop_
_entity.id
_entity.type
_entity.pdbx_description
1 polymer ?
#
loop_
_entity_poly.entity_id
_entity_poly.type
_entity_poly.pdbx_seq_one_letter_code
_entity_poly.pdbx_strand_id
1 'polypeptide(L)'
;MATSLKKAIRIKKIRLSTLPVLLSLALLSWECLSAQRKEMATLSDSAVLFYIHKSRETPDFLEPETWLPLASTVLREVHFDSDEKAAFLQRWESLFKYLGVSDNIVGVKEPIRLFTEEESRILGELLYKAEKEIPDGSPKAYQIILKREDQLRPGLRIRRTVFYLRNRADCMLFEFGEIGQVVDFQTAYALRDWILFPIREPETSPTNSVFLPEVRPVGLEYAESIPNRNAVKNRLCVRPNFWTEKKLSEPESVPKTKSPKDAADRLKVLKDLLEKRLITKEEYERKKAEILKDL
;
A
#
# COMPACT_ATOMS: atom_id res chain seq x y z
N MET A 1 -71.58 7.36 -49.77
CA MET A 1 -71.59 8.61 -48.99
C MET A 1 -71.53 8.26 -47.50
N ALA A 2 -70.59 8.89 -46.79
CA ALA A 2 -70.57 9.26 -45.37
C ALA A 2 -71.19 8.35 -44.26
N THR A 3 -70.31 8.02 -43.28
CA THR A 3 -70.48 7.97 -41.81
C THR A 3 -71.47 6.93 -41.22
N SER A 4 -71.34 6.32 -40.03
CA SER A 4 -70.60 6.62 -38.80
C SER A 4 -70.60 5.42 -37.82
N LEU A 5 -69.45 5.20 -37.17
CA LEU A 5 -69.20 4.77 -35.77
C LEU A 5 -69.88 3.54 -35.12
N LYS A 6 -69.04 2.49 -34.98
CA LYS A 6 -68.54 1.83 -33.75
C LYS A 6 -69.35 2.01 -32.44
N LYS A 7 -69.69 0.89 -31.79
CA LYS A 7 -69.93 0.82 -30.34
C LYS A 7 -68.78 0.14 -29.60
N ALA A 8 -68.46 0.75 -28.46
CA ALA A 8 -67.28 0.54 -27.65
C ALA A 8 -67.43 -0.58 -26.61
N ILE A 9 -66.30 -1.23 -26.33
CA ILE A 9 -66.09 -2.17 -25.24
C ILE A 9 -65.90 -1.37 -23.93
N ARG A 10 -66.68 -1.69 -22.90
CA ARG A 10 -66.55 -1.13 -21.55
C ARG A 10 -65.27 -1.65 -20.90
N ILE A 11 -64.28 -0.76 -20.71
CA ILE A 11 -63.11 -1.02 -19.87
C ILE A 11 -63.44 -0.57 -18.44
N LYS A 12 -63.28 -1.48 -17.48
CA LYS A 12 -63.46 -1.23 -16.05
C LYS A 12 -62.46 -0.18 -15.57
N LYS A 13 -62.98 0.86 -14.89
CA LYS A 13 -62.23 1.88 -14.15
C LYS A 13 -61.37 1.19 -13.08
N ILE A 14 -60.05 1.13 -13.29
CA ILE A 14 -59.09 0.79 -12.25
C ILE A 14 -58.97 2.02 -11.33
N ARG A 15 -59.13 1.81 -10.03
CA ARG A 15 -59.07 2.88 -9.01
C ARG A 15 -57.67 3.50 -9.00
N LEU A 16 -57.62 4.81 -9.26
CA LEU A 16 -56.42 5.66 -9.29
C LEU A 16 -55.80 5.92 -7.90
N SER A 17 -56.12 5.11 -6.88
CA SER A 17 -55.64 5.30 -5.50
C SER A 17 -54.48 4.39 -5.13
N THR A 18 -54.12 3.42 -5.99
CA THR A 18 -52.97 2.51 -5.79
C THR A 18 -51.73 2.94 -6.57
N LEU A 19 -51.88 3.91 -7.47
CA LEU A 19 -50.76 4.51 -8.23
C LEU A 19 -49.70 5.17 -7.34
N PRO A 20 -50.02 5.92 -6.25
CA PRO A 20 -48.98 6.49 -5.39
C PRO A 20 -48.25 5.43 -4.55
N VAL A 21 -48.86 4.27 -4.30
CA VAL A 21 -48.25 3.13 -3.59
C VAL A 21 -47.27 2.38 -4.50
N LEU A 22 -47.64 2.17 -5.77
CA LEU A 22 -46.74 1.59 -6.78
C LEU A 22 -45.57 2.53 -7.12
N LEU A 23 -45.78 3.85 -7.14
CA LEU A 23 -44.70 4.83 -7.35
C LEU A 23 -43.73 4.90 -6.17
N SER A 24 -44.22 4.77 -4.93
CA SER A 24 -43.36 4.74 -3.73
C SER A 24 -42.57 3.44 -3.60
N LEU A 25 -43.12 2.30 -4.01
CA LEU A 25 -42.36 1.05 -4.16
C LEU A 25 -41.32 1.11 -5.28
N ALA A 26 -41.60 1.82 -6.38
CA ALA A 26 -40.62 2.05 -7.45
C ALA A 26 -39.47 2.99 -7.00
N LEU A 27 -39.78 4.02 -6.21
CA LEU A 27 -38.78 4.91 -5.61
C LEU A 27 -37.92 4.22 -4.54
N LEU A 28 -38.48 3.28 -3.76
CA LEU A 28 -37.72 2.43 -2.84
C LEU A 28 -36.88 1.36 -3.55
N SER A 29 -37.25 0.94 -4.75
CA SER A 29 -36.42 0.05 -5.58
C SER A 29 -35.25 0.75 -6.30
N TRP A 30 -35.18 2.09 -6.25
CA TRP A 30 -34.01 2.85 -6.72
C TRP A 30 -32.85 2.81 -5.72
N GLU A 31 -33.06 2.32 -4.49
CA GLU A 31 -32.01 2.09 -3.51
C GLU A 31 -31.22 0.79 -3.72
N CYS A 32 -31.51 0.01 -4.77
CA CYS A 32 -30.62 -1.06 -5.25
C CYS A 32 -29.56 -0.54 -6.25
N LEU A 33 -29.09 0.69 -6.07
CA LEU A 33 -27.78 1.10 -6.56
C LEU A 33 -26.74 0.43 -5.66
N SER A 34 -26.06 -0.58 -6.19
CA SER A 34 -24.84 -1.12 -5.60
C SER A 34 -23.91 0.04 -5.24
N ALA A 35 -23.82 0.36 -3.95
CA ALA A 35 -23.08 1.50 -3.45
C ALA A 35 -21.57 1.23 -3.50
N GLN A 36 -20.99 1.24 -4.69
CA GLN A 36 -19.57 1.54 -4.85
C GLN A 36 -19.40 3.04 -4.60
N ARG A 37 -19.14 3.39 -3.33
CA ARG A 37 -18.61 4.72 -3.02
C ARG A 37 -17.21 4.82 -3.61
N LYS A 38 -17.06 5.72 -4.57
CA LYS A 38 -15.80 6.00 -5.25
C LYS A 38 -15.31 7.37 -4.80
N GLU A 39 -14.35 7.41 -3.89
CA GLU A 39 -13.56 8.63 -3.68
C GLU A 39 -12.45 8.69 -4.73
N MET A 40 -12.24 9.87 -5.31
CA MET A 40 -11.24 10.11 -6.35
C MET A 40 -10.46 11.38 -6.01
N ALA A 41 -9.15 11.25 -5.83
CA ALA A 41 -8.26 12.40 -5.89
C ALA A 41 -7.80 12.56 -7.34
N THR A 42 -8.29 13.58 -8.02
CA THR A 42 -7.84 13.93 -9.38
C THR A 42 -6.58 14.79 -9.29
N LEU A 43 -5.43 14.14 -9.25
CA LEU A 43 -4.19 14.68 -9.81
C LEU A 43 -3.87 13.89 -11.10
N SER A 44 -2.87 14.33 -11.86
CA SER A 44 -2.36 13.57 -13.02
C SER A 44 -2.06 12.12 -12.63
N ASP A 45 -1.57 11.91 -11.41
CA ASP A 45 -1.52 10.60 -10.75
C ASP A 45 -2.74 10.41 -9.86
N SER A 46 -3.28 9.19 -9.81
CA SER A 46 -4.54 8.93 -9.10
C SER A 46 -4.52 7.55 -8.45
N ALA A 47 -5.16 7.44 -7.29
CA ALA A 47 -5.39 6.17 -6.60
C ALA A 47 -6.89 5.94 -6.47
N VAL A 48 -7.34 4.71 -6.69
CA VAL A 48 -8.71 4.28 -6.43
C VAL A 48 -8.66 3.04 -5.55
N LEU A 49 -9.54 3.02 -4.57
CA LEU A 49 -9.72 1.92 -3.63
C LEU A 49 -11.12 1.35 -3.80
N PHE A 50 -11.20 0.03 -3.97
CA PHE A 50 -12.46 -0.70 -4.04
C PHE A 50 -12.60 -1.64 -2.85
N TYR A 51 -13.74 -1.54 -2.17
CA TYR A 51 -14.14 -2.46 -1.12
C TYR A 51 -14.69 -3.75 -1.72
N ILE A 52 -14.08 -4.88 -1.39
CA ILE A 52 -14.59 -6.19 -1.81
C ILE A 52 -15.45 -6.74 -0.67
N HIS A 53 -16.75 -6.88 -0.87
CA HIS A 53 -17.66 -7.47 0.12
C HIS A 53 -17.81 -8.98 -0.10
N LYS A 54 -18.23 -9.72 0.95
CA LYS A 54 -18.61 -11.14 0.76
C LYS A 54 -19.86 -11.24 -0.06
N SER A 55 -19.78 -12.01 -1.12
CA SER A 55 -20.92 -12.62 -1.76
C SER A 55 -20.63 -14.11 -1.94
N ARG A 56 -21.61 -14.87 -2.42
CA ARG A 56 -21.40 -16.26 -2.82
C ARG A 56 -20.46 -16.39 -4.03
N GLU A 57 -20.14 -15.27 -4.68
CA GLU A 57 -19.32 -15.19 -5.89
C GLU A 57 -17.91 -14.66 -5.58
N THR A 58 -17.60 -14.35 -4.31
CA THR A 58 -16.26 -13.91 -3.92
C THR A 58 -15.27 -15.06 -4.13
N PRO A 59 -14.15 -14.85 -4.85
CA PRO A 59 -13.14 -15.87 -5.03
C PRO A 59 -12.51 -16.35 -3.71
N ASP A 60 -12.24 -17.66 -3.60
CA ASP A 60 -11.71 -18.31 -2.40
C ASP A 60 -10.37 -17.72 -1.91
N PHE A 61 -9.52 -17.23 -2.81
CA PHE A 61 -8.24 -16.62 -2.43
C PHE A 61 -8.41 -15.34 -1.59
N LEU A 62 -9.61 -14.76 -1.61
CA LEU A 62 -10.05 -13.64 -0.79
C LEU A 62 -10.85 -14.11 0.44
N GLU A 63 -10.67 -15.35 0.92
CA GLU A 63 -11.31 -15.87 2.13
C GLU A 63 -10.31 -16.22 3.26
N PRO A 64 -9.81 -15.26 4.05
CA PRO A 64 -9.21 -15.50 5.35
C PRO A 64 -10.28 -15.70 6.44
N GLU A 65 -9.86 -16.45 7.47
CA GLU A 65 -10.71 -16.93 8.57
C GLU A 65 -11.12 -15.82 9.55
N THR A 66 -10.35 -14.73 9.65
CA THR A 66 -10.59 -13.60 10.58
C THR A 66 -10.34 -12.25 9.91
N TRP A 67 -11.40 -11.53 9.59
CA TRP A 67 -11.35 -10.17 9.04
C TRP A 67 -11.55 -9.16 10.15
N LEU A 68 -10.55 -8.32 10.38
CA LEU A 68 -10.66 -7.14 11.22
C LEU A 68 -10.38 -5.89 10.39
N PRO A 69 -10.83 -4.69 10.81
CA PRO A 69 -10.40 -3.42 10.23
C PRO A 69 -8.86 -3.33 10.16
N LEU A 70 -8.28 -2.85 9.06
CA LEU A 70 -6.81 -2.67 8.98
C LEU A 70 -6.31 -1.73 10.08
N ALA A 71 -7.09 -0.70 10.38
CA ALA A 71 -6.81 0.25 11.46
C ALA A 71 -6.61 -0.48 12.80
N SER A 72 -7.43 -1.49 13.10
CA SER A 72 -7.30 -2.26 14.34
C SER A 72 -5.98 -3.06 14.43
N THR A 73 -5.50 -3.58 13.30
CA THR A 73 -4.21 -4.28 13.22
C THR A 73 -3.04 -3.31 13.35
N VAL A 74 -3.13 -2.16 12.68
CA VAL A 74 -2.06 -1.16 12.60
C VAL A 74 -1.94 -0.40 13.91
N LEU A 75 -3.03 -0.03 14.58
CA LEU A 75 -3.07 0.86 15.76
C LEU A 75 -3.07 0.13 17.09
N ARG A 76 -2.85 -1.18 17.08
CA ARG A 76 -2.75 -1.98 18.31
C ARG A 76 -1.76 -1.31 19.29
N GLU A 77 -2.18 -1.18 20.54
CA GLU A 77 -1.42 -0.60 21.68
C GLU A 77 -1.26 0.94 21.71
N VAL A 78 -1.88 1.69 20.79
CA VAL A 78 -1.87 3.17 20.84
C VAL A 78 -2.99 3.70 21.75
N HIS A 79 -2.69 4.67 22.63
CA HIS A 79 -3.70 5.37 23.44
C HIS A 79 -4.40 6.47 22.61
N PHE A 80 -5.72 6.59 22.76
CA PHE A 80 -6.62 7.24 21.81
C PHE A 80 -6.78 8.75 22.02
N ASP A 81 -6.44 9.54 21.00
CA ASP A 81 -7.06 10.82 20.66
C ASP A 81 -6.68 11.21 19.21
N SER A 82 -6.82 12.48 18.77
CA SER A 82 -6.57 12.95 17.38
C SER A 82 -5.24 12.51 16.72
N ASP A 83 -4.34 11.93 17.51
CA ASP A 83 -3.14 11.18 17.14
C ASP A 83 -3.40 9.90 16.31
N GLU A 84 -4.61 9.33 16.31
CA GLU A 84 -4.92 8.07 15.62
C GLU A 84 -4.65 8.15 14.10
N LYS A 85 -5.16 9.22 13.46
CA LYS A 85 -4.95 9.44 12.01
C LYS A 85 -3.47 9.63 11.71
N ALA A 86 -2.78 10.46 12.48
CA ALA A 86 -1.36 10.76 12.25
C ALA A 86 -0.50 9.50 12.43
N ALA A 87 -0.75 8.72 13.48
CA ALA A 87 -0.06 7.46 13.74
C ALA A 87 -0.32 6.42 12.63
N PHE A 88 -1.56 6.31 12.17
CA PHE A 88 -1.92 5.44 11.05
C PHE A 88 -1.16 5.83 9.78
N LEU A 89 -1.19 7.11 9.39
CA LEU A 89 -0.47 7.62 8.22
C LEU A 89 1.04 7.37 8.32
N GLN A 90 1.64 7.68 9.46
CA GLN A 90 3.07 7.48 9.68
C GLN A 90 3.48 6.00 9.55
N ARG A 91 2.66 5.07 10.06
CA ARG A 91 2.90 3.63 9.93
C ARG A 91 2.85 3.19 8.46
N TRP A 92 1.88 3.67 7.70
CA TRP A 92 1.76 3.40 6.26
C TRP A 92 2.91 3.99 5.44
N GLU A 93 3.30 5.22 5.69
CA GLU A 93 4.48 5.84 5.07
C GLU A 93 5.75 5.05 5.40
N SER A 94 5.88 4.55 6.63
CA SER A 94 7.01 3.71 7.04
C SER A 94 7.02 2.38 6.31
N LEU A 95 5.88 1.72 6.13
CA LEU A 95 5.77 0.48 5.36
C LEU A 95 6.23 0.67 3.92
N PHE A 96 5.68 1.68 3.23
CA PHE A 96 5.94 1.88 1.81
C PHE A 96 7.38 2.31 1.50
N LYS A 97 8.12 2.84 2.47
CA LYS A 97 9.57 3.10 2.34
C LYS A 97 10.39 1.84 2.04
N TYR A 98 9.94 0.68 2.49
CA TYR A 98 10.66 -0.59 2.32
C TYR A 98 10.19 -1.39 1.09
N LEU A 99 9.16 -0.93 0.38
CA LEU A 99 8.65 -1.61 -0.80
C LEU A 99 9.31 -1.03 -2.05
N GLY A 100 9.98 -1.89 -2.81
CA GLY A 100 10.63 -1.48 -4.06
C GLY A 100 10.43 -2.45 -5.20
N VAL A 101 10.97 -2.10 -6.36
CA VAL A 101 11.02 -2.97 -7.55
C VAL A 101 12.49 -3.12 -7.94
N SER A 102 12.88 -4.32 -8.39
CA SER A 102 14.22 -4.53 -8.93
C SER A 102 14.32 -3.83 -10.28
N ASP A 103 15.24 -2.89 -10.41
CA ASP A 103 15.64 -2.38 -11.72
C ASP A 103 16.73 -3.31 -12.28
N ASN A 104 16.41 -4.02 -13.37
CA ASN A 104 17.35 -4.94 -14.01
C ASN A 104 18.36 -4.22 -14.92
N ILE A 105 18.30 -2.89 -15.01
CA ILE A 105 18.99 -2.15 -16.10
C ILE A 105 20.43 -1.80 -15.76
N VAL A 106 20.84 -1.66 -14.48
CA VAL A 106 22.23 -1.40 -14.09
C VAL A 106 22.45 -1.99 -12.69
N GLY A 107 23.68 -2.42 -12.36
CA GLY A 107 24.09 -3.01 -11.07
C GLY A 107 23.94 -2.13 -9.81
N VAL A 108 22.86 -1.36 -9.74
CA VAL A 108 22.39 -0.63 -8.57
C VAL A 108 21.85 -1.67 -7.58
N LYS A 109 22.51 -1.77 -6.42
CA LYS A 109 22.11 -2.67 -5.32
C LYS A 109 20.87 -2.18 -4.57
N GLU A 110 20.43 -0.95 -4.82
CA GLU A 110 19.32 -0.33 -4.12
C GLU A 110 18.03 -0.41 -4.94
N PRO A 111 16.94 -0.91 -4.35
CA PRO A 111 15.66 -1.01 -5.05
C PRO A 111 15.07 0.37 -5.31
N ILE A 112 14.42 0.53 -6.46
CA ILE A 112 13.63 1.73 -6.74
C ILE A 112 12.34 1.62 -5.92
N ARG A 113 12.03 2.67 -5.13
CA ARG A 113 10.80 2.71 -4.33
C ARG A 113 9.57 2.47 -5.21
N LEU A 114 8.71 1.57 -4.78
CA LEU A 114 7.49 1.22 -5.49
C LEU A 114 6.51 2.40 -5.49
N PHE A 115 6.42 3.12 -4.36
CA PHE A 115 5.58 4.30 -4.18
C PHE A 115 6.44 5.51 -3.79
N THR A 116 6.10 6.67 -4.34
CA THR A 116 6.63 7.95 -3.87
C THR A 116 6.08 8.27 -2.48
N GLU A 117 6.70 9.24 -1.80
CA GLU A 117 6.23 9.67 -0.47
C GLU A 117 4.82 10.26 -0.54
N GLU A 118 4.52 11.01 -1.61
CA GLU A 118 3.20 11.59 -1.82
C GLU A 118 2.14 10.51 -2.10
N GLU A 119 2.44 9.52 -2.94
CA GLU A 119 1.52 8.40 -3.17
C GLU A 119 1.29 7.57 -1.91
N SER A 120 2.33 7.36 -1.12
CA SER A 120 2.25 6.64 0.15
C SER A 120 1.30 7.34 1.12
N ARG A 121 1.38 8.68 1.18
CA ARG A 121 0.50 9.53 1.98
C ARG A 121 -0.95 9.48 1.48
N ILE A 122 -1.17 9.64 0.18
CA ILE A 122 -2.50 9.57 -0.45
C ILE A 122 -3.16 8.21 -0.18
N LEU A 123 -2.40 7.12 -0.35
CA LEU A 123 -2.88 5.76 -0.06
C LEU A 123 -3.25 5.59 1.41
N GLY A 124 -2.39 6.07 2.33
CA GLY A 124 -2.66 6.07 3.76
C GLY A 124 -3.93 6.84 4.10
N GLU A 125 -4.16 8.01 3.49
CA GLU A 125 -5.38 8.78 3.74
C GLU A 125 -6.63 8.09 3.22
N LEU A 126 -6.58 7.53 2.01
CA LEU A 126 -7.69 6.77 1.42
C LEU A 126 -8.03 5.56 2.29
N LEU A 127 -7.02 4.82 2.74
CA LEU A 127 -7.20 3.67 3.63
C LEU A 127 -7.77 4.09 4.99
N TYR A 128 -7.28 5.17 5.58
CA TYR A 128 -7.80 5.66 6.86
C TYR A 128 -9.28 6.04 6.77
N LYS A 129 -9.66 6.79 5.73
CA LYS A 129 -11.06 7.16 5.48
C LYS A 129 -11.92 5.92 5.25
N ALA A 130 -11.42 4.99 4.43
CA ALA A 130 -12.08 3.74 4.11
C ALA A 130 -12.39 2.89 5.35
N GLU A 131 -11.47 2.86 6.30
CA GLU A 131 -11.64 2.16 7.58
C GLU A 131 -12.60 2.90 8.51
N LYS A 132 -12.51 4.24 8.60
CA LYS A 132 -13.40 5.04 9.45
C LYS A 132 -14.86 5.02 8.99
N GLU A 133 -15.09 5.04 7.67
CA GLU A 133 -16.44 5.03 7.09
C GLU A 133 -17.10 3.65 7.15
N ILE A 134 -16.33 2.58 7.36
CA ILE A 134 -16.83 1.20 7.40
C ILE A 134 -16.50 0.56 8.75
N PRO A 135 -17.20 0.96 9.83
CA PRO A 135 -16.86 0.59 11.20
C PRO A 135 -17.12 -0.89 11.54
N ASP A 136 -17.86 -1.63 10.71
CA ASP A 136 -18.35 -2.98 11.04
C ASP A 136 -17.62 -4.13 10.31
N GLY A 137 -16.42 -3.90 9.77
CA GLY A 137 -15.59 -4.97 9.20
C GLY A 137 -16.16 -5.60 7.91
N SER A 138 -16.97 -4.85 7.15
CA SER A 138 -17.61 -5.33 5.92
C SER A 138 -16.70 -5.53 4.68
N PRO A 139 -15.53 -4.86 4.53
CA PRO A 139 -14.67 -5.13 3.39
C PRO A 139 -13.77 -6.34 3.67
N LYS A 140 -13.98 -7.38 2.89
CA LYS A 140 -13.15 -8.59 2.75
C LYS A 140 -11.93 -8.40 1.86
N ALA A 141 -11.38 -7.21 1.78
CA ALA A 141 -10.16 -6.84 1.07
C ALA A 141 -10.40 -5.50 0.42
N TYR A 142 -9.30 -4.81 0.22
CA TYR A 142 -9.22 -3.66 -0.65
C TYR A 142 -8.52 -4.08 -1.93
N GLN A 143 -9.14 -3.81 -3.07
CA GLN A 143 -8.40 -3.73 -4.32
C GLN A 143 -7.97 -2.29 -4.51
N ILE A 144 -6.67 -2.07 -4.63
CA ILE A 144 -6.07 -0.75 -4.79
C ILE A 144 -5.50 -0.69 -6.19
N ILE A 145 -5.94 0.33 -6.94
CA ILE A 145 -5.48 0.62 -8.30
C ILE A 145 -4.84 2.00 -8.31
N LEU A 146 -3.56 2.02 -8.66
CA LEU A 146 -2.78 3.23 -8.81
C LEU A 146 -2.52 3.50 -10.29
N LYS A 147 -2.66 4.75 -10.67
CA LYS A 147 -2.44 5.27 -12.01
C LYS A 147 -1.37 6.35 -11.94
N ARG A 148 -0.27 6.15 -12.67
CA ARG A 148 0.70 7.19 -12.97
C ARG A 148 0.61 7.61 -14.43
N GLU A 149 0.61 8.91 -14.68
CA GLU A 149 0.59 9.44 -16.04
C GLU A 149 1.94 9.21 -16.74
N ASP A 150 1.91 8.87 -18.03
CA ASP A 150 3.11 8.88 -18.84
C ASP A 150 3.38 10.31 -19.34
N GLN A 151 4.54 10.85 -18.98
CA GLN A 151 4.93 12.22 -19.34
C GLN A 151 5.14 12.42 -20.85
N LEU A 152 5.45 11.35 -21.60
CA LEU A 152 5.68 11.42 -23.04
C LEU A 152 4.37 11.34 -23.82
N ARG A 153 3.36 10.62 -23.30
CA ARG A 153 2.06 10.43 -23.96
C ARG A 153 0.88 10.60 -22.99
N PRO A 154 0.70 11.80 -22.41
CA PRO A 154 -0.36 12.04 -21.45
C PRO A 154 -1.74 11.83 -22.09
N GLY A 155 -2.66 11.25 -21.32
CA GLY A 155 -4.02 10.92 -21.76
C GLY A 155 -4.12 9.70 -22.67
N LEU A 156 -3.00 9.12 -23.12
CA LEU A 156 -2.95 7.96 -24.02
C LEU A 156 -2.13 6.79 -23.47
N ARG A 157 -1.33 7.02 -22.43
CA ARG A 157 -0.54 5.98 -21.77
C ARG A 157 -0.46 6.24 -20.28
N ILE A 158 -0.60 5.18 -19.50
CA ILE A 158 -0.40 5.21 -18.06
C ILE A 158 0.50 4.05 -17.62
N ARG A 159 1.03 4.17 -16.41
CA ARG A 159 1.52 3.02 -15.64
C ARG A 159 0.53 2.68 -14.55
N ARG A 160 0.06 1.43 -14.56
CA ARG A 160 -0.92 0.91 -13.60
C ARG A 160 -0.28 -0.06 -12.64
N THR A 161 -0.55 0.12 -11.35
CA THR A 161 -0.20 -0.84 -10.30
C THR A 161 -1.49 -1.29 -9.63
N VAL A 162 -1.69 -2.61 -9.53
CA VAL A 162 -2.88 -3.21 -8.91
C VAL A 162 -2.44 -4.20 -7.86
N PHE A 163 -2.97 -4.06 -6.65
CA PHE A 163 -2.73 -5.01 -5.57
C PHE A 163 -3.94 -5.14 -4.65
N TYR A 164 -3.98 -6.27 -3.95
CA TYR A 164 -4.96 -6.55 -2.92
C TYR A 164 -4.34 -6.36 -1.54
N LEU A 165 -5.15 -5.89 -0.61
CA LEU A 165 -4.81 -5.73 0.79
C LEU A 165 -5.86 -6.44 1.65
N ARG A 166 -5.41 -7.36 2.51
CA ARG A 166 -6.29 -8.14 3.38
C ARG A 166 -5.61 -8.57 4.68
N ASN A 167 -6.40 -8.89 5.70
CA ASN A 167 -5.89 -9.46 6.93
C ASN A 167 -5.90 -11.00 6.85
N ARG A 168 -4.85 -11.64 7.36
CA ARG A 168 -4.80 -13.07 7.76
C ARG A 168 -4.69 -13.14 9.28
N ALA A 169 -4.85 -14.35 9.83
CA ALA A 169 -4.77 -14.59 11.27
C ALA A 169 -3.43 -14.11 11.87
N ASP A 170 -2.34 -14.13 11.10
CA ASP A 170 -0.99 -13.87 11.56
C ASP A 170 -0.35 -12.60 10.98
N CYS A 171 -0.88 -12.04 9.89
CA CYS A 171 -0.36 -10.82 9.27
C CYS A 171 -1.34 -10.10 8.35
N MET A 172 -1.01 -8.86 8.01
CA MET A 172 -1.63 -8.12 6.90
C MET A 172 -0.92 -8.50 5.60
N LEU A 173 -1.68 -9.00 4.63
CA LEU A 173 -1.18 -9.51 3.36
C LEU A 173 -1.37 -8.48 2.23
N PHE A 174 -0.31 -8.26 1.47
CA PHE A 174 -0.29 -7.50 0.23
C PHE A 174 -0.03 -8.44 -0.93
N GLU A 175 -0.92 -8.46 -1.94
CA GLU A 175 -0.78 -9.33 -3.10
C GLU A 175 -0.80 -8.51 -4.39
N PHE A 176 0.35 -8.40 -5.05
CA PHE A 176 0.54 -7.58 -6.24
C PHE A 176 0.14 -8.36 -7.51
N GLY A 177 -0.87 -7.86 -8.20
CA GLY A 177 -1.34 -8.36 -9.50
C GLY A 177 -0.58 -7.73 -10.66
N GLU A 178 -0.44 -6.41 -10.63
CA GLU A 178 0.30 -5.64 -11.64
C GLU A 178 1.21 -4.63 -10.92
N ILE A 179 2.45 -4.45 -11.39
CA ILE A 179 3.35 -3.40 -10.90
C ILE A 179 3.82 -2.58 -12.10
N GLY A 180 3.45 -1.30 -12.13
CA GLY A 180 3.92 -0.35 -13.14
C GLY A 180 3.61 -0.76 -14.59
N GLN A 181 2.57 -1.57 -14.80
CA GLN A 181 2.18 -2.09 -16.10
C GLN A 181 1.79 -0.96 -17.03
N VAL A 182 2.40 -0.91 -18.22
CA VAL A 182 2.08 0.09 -19.23
C VAL A 182 0.74 -0.26 -19.86
N VAL A 183 -0.20 0.67 -19.79
CA VAL A 183 -1.52 0.56 -20.45
C VAL A 183 -1.62 1.67 -21.48
N ASP A 184 -1.81 1.26 -22.74
CA ASP A 184 -1.93 2.14 -23.89
C ASP A 184 -3.37 2.24 -24.36
N PHE A 185 -3.80 3.46 -24.64
CA PHE A 185 -5.14 3.77 -25.13
C PHE A 185 -5.06 4.35 -26.54
N GLN A 186 -6.01 3.95 -27.38
CA GLN A 186 -6.11 4.47 -28.76
C GLN A 186 -6.66 5.91 -28.78
N THR A 187 -7.45 6.28 -27.77
CA THR A 187 -8.05 7.59 -27.57
C THR A 187 -7.83 8.05 -26.14
N ALA A 188 -8.13 9.32 -25.86
CA ALA A 188 -8.08 9.85 -24.50
C ALA A 188 -8.86 8.95 -23.54
N TYR A 189 -8.18 8.44 -22.51
CA TYR A 189 -8.78 7.49 -21.59
C TYR A 189 -9.66 8.19 -20.55
N ALA A 190 -10.76 7.55 -20.19
CA ALA A 190 -11.61 7.93 -19.07
C ALA A 190 -11.25 7.12 -17.83
N LEU A 191 -11.81 7.53 -16.70
CA LEU A 191 -11.66 6.84 -15.43
C LEU A 191 -12.02 5.36 -15.50
N ARG A 192 -13.09 5.01 -16.23
CA ARG A 192 -13.53 3.61 -16.39
C ARG A 192 -12.47 2.76 -17.09
N ASP A 193 -11.71 3.33 -18.01
CA ASP A 193 -10.83 2.54 -18.89
C ASP A 193 -9.64 1.95 -18.15
N TRP A 194 -9.15 2.64 -17.10
CA TRP A 194 -7.97 2.18 -16.35
C TRP A 194 -8.30 1.46 -15.05
N ILE A 195 -9.47 1.68 -14.46
CA ILE A 195 -9.89 0.96 -13.24
C ILE A 195 -10.42 -0.44 -13.52
N LEU A 196 -10.71 -0.77 -14.77
CA LEU A 196 -11.19 -2.10 -15.14
C LEU A 196 -10.04 -3.11 -14.97
N PHE A 197 -10.06 -3.79 -13.83
CA PHE A 197 -9.17 -4.90 -13.53
C PHE A 197 -10.01 -6.04 -12.91
N PRO A 198 -9.96 -7.25 -13.50
CA PRO A 198 -10.77 -8.37 -13.00
C PRO A 198 -10.30 -8.80 -11.61
N ILE A 199 -11.25 -9.11 -10.73
CA ILE A 199 -10.94 -9.70 -9.43
C ILE A 199 -10.54 -11.16 -9.65
N ARG A 200 -9.23 -11.43 -9.61
CA ARG A 200 -8.63 -12.76 -9.78
C ARG A 200 -7.37 -12.90 -8.94
N GLU A 201 -7.01 -14.14 -8.64
CA GLU A 201 -5.79 -14.44 -7.90
C GLU A 201 -4.57 -13.91 -8.69
N PRO A 202 -3.66 -13.14 -8.05
CA PRO A 202 -2.44 -12.68 -8.70
C PRO A 202 -1.55 -13.85 -9.14
N GLU A 203 -1.34 -13.95 -10.45
CA GLU A 203 -0.35 -14.84 -11.04
C GLU A 203 1.07 -14.35 -10.68
N THR A 204 1.98 -15.26 -10.34
CA THR A 204 3.36 -14.88 -10.03
C THR A 204 4.14 -14.64 -11.33
N SER A 205 4.73 -13.46 -11.46
CA SER A 205 5.65 -13.15 -12.56
C SER A 205 6.83 -12.30 -12.06
N PRO A 206 7.96 -12.29 -12.80
CA PRO A 206 9.02 -11.32 -12.53
C PRO A 206 8.56 -9.86 -12.70
N THR A 207 7.51 -9.62 -13.50
CA THR A 207 6.98 -8.27 -13.76
C THR A 207 6.13 -7.72 -12.62
N ASN A 208 5.68 -8.56 -11.68
CA ASN A 208 4.95 -8.13 -10.49
C ASN A 208 5.67 -8.49 -9.18
N SER A 209 6.97 -8.81 -9.24
CA SER A 209 7.76 -9.03 -8.05
C SER A 209 8.13 -7.72 -7.37
N VAL A 210 7.95 -7.70 -6.06
CA VAL A 210 8.42 -6.66 -5.14
C VAL A 210 9.77 -7.07 -4.60
N PHE A 211 10.60 -6.07 -4.36
CA PHE A 211 11.86 -6.20 -3.65
C PHE A 211 11.70 -5.64 -2.23
N LEU A 212 12.22 -6.39 -1.26
CA LEU A 212 12.40 -5.96 0.12
C LEU A 212 13.91 -5.85 0.43
N PRO A 213 14.39 -4.75 1.02
CA PRO A 213 15.79 -4.59 1.41
C PRO A 213 16.19 -5.58 2.50
N GLU A 214 17.49 -5.91 2.56
CA GLU A 214 18.04 -6.80 3.59
C GLU A 214 17.91 -6.18 4.98
N VAL A 215 18.19 -4.87 5.09
CA VAL A 215 17.99 -4.09 6.31
C VAL A 215 16.56 -3.55 6.31
N ARG A 216 15.69 -4.18 7.10
CA ARG A 216 14.30 -3.77 7.28
C ARG A 216 13.79 -4.14 8.69
N PRO A 217 12.73 -3.49 9.17
CA PRO A 217 12.10 -3.84 10.44
C PRO A 217 11.62 -5.31 10.44
N VAL A 218 11.66 -5.92 11.61
CA VAL A 218 11.17 -7.27 11.87
C VAL A 218 9.67 -7.34 11.61
N GLY A 219 9.24 -8.42 10.96
CA GLY A 219 7.82 -8.65 10.65
C GLY A 219 7.38 -8.14 9.28
N LEU A 220 8.26 -7.55 8.47
CA LEU A 220 8.05 -7.37 7.03
C LEU A 220 8.76 -8.46 6.24
N GLU A 221 8.00 -9.36 5.63
CA GLU A 221 8.55 -10.53 4.93
C GLU A 221 7.73 -10.90 3.68
N TYR A 222 8.33 -11.73 2.82
CA TYR A 222 7.56 -12.37 1.75
C TYR A 222 6.63 -13.41 2.38
N ALA A 223 5.38 -13.45 1.92
CA ALA A 223 4.46 -14.48 2.38
C ALA A 223 4.96 -15.86 1.93
N GLU A 224 5.06 -16.81 2.87
CA GLU A 224 5.57 -18.15 2.58
C GLU A 224 4.84 -18.79 1.39
N SER A 225 5.63 -19.40 0.51
CA SER A 225 5.14 -20.24 -0.57
C SER A 225 4.77 -21.61 0.01
N ILE A 226 3.69 -22.18 -0.50
CA ILE A 226 3.46 -23.63 -0.51
C ILE A 226 4.81 -24.30 -0.88
N PRO A 227 5.28 -25.35 -0.19
CA PRO A 227 6.67 -25.82 -0.20
C PRO A 227 7.23 -26.37 -1.55
N ASN A 228 6.66 -25.99 -2.69
CA ASN A 228 7.05 -26.49 -4.01
C ASN A 228 6.95 -25.45 -5.16
N ARG A 229 6.71 -24.17 -4.88
CA ARG A 229 6.78 -23.09 -5.90
C ARG A 229 7.81 -22.04 -5.52
N ASN A 230 8.64 -21.67 -6.49
CA ASN A 230 9.64 -20.59 -6.45
C ASN A 230 9.23 -19.44 -5.53
N ALA A 231 10.17 -18.97 -4.70
CA ALA A 231 9.96 -17.92 -3.69
C ALA A 231 9.08 -16.79 -4.24
N VAL A 232 7.85 -16.72 -3.74
CA VAL A 232 6.80 -15.82 -4.22
C VAL A 232 7.15 -14.40 -3.77
N LYS A 233 7.71 -13.60 -4.69
CA LYS A 233 8.08 -12.20 -4.41
C LYS A 233 7.00 -11.18 -4.76
N ASN A 234 5.79 -11.59 -5.11
CA ASN A 234 4.66 -10.68 -5.34
C ASN A 234 3.65 -10.66 -4.18
N ARG A 235 3.95 -11.36 -3.08
CA ARG A 235 3.11 -11.40 -1.88
C ARG A 235 3.92 -11.04 -0.65
N LEU A 236 3.45 -10.10 0.15
CA LEU A 236 4.11 -9.63 1.36
C LEU A 236 3.22 -9.83 2.56
N CYS A 237 3.81 -10.22 3.67
CA CYS A 237 3.17 -10.42 4.96
C CYS A 237 3.75 -9.41 5.94
N VAL A 238 2.90 -8.53 6.47
CA VAL A 238 3.24 -7.51 7.47
C VAL A 238 2.66 -7.94 8.80
N ARG A 239 3.51 -8.55 9.63
CA ARG A 239 3.16 -9.07 10.95
C ARG A 239 2.98 -7.92 11.96
N PRO A 240 2.23 -8.15 13.06
CA PRO A 240 2.03 -7.15 14.12
C PRO A 240 3.31 -6.47 14.60
N ASN A 241 4.40 -7.24 14.72
CA ASN A 241 5.70 -6.75 15.21
C ASN A 241 6.26 -5.59 14.38
N PHE A 242 5.98 -5.54 13.07
CA PHE A 242 6.41 -4.45 12.20
C PHE A 242 5.83 -3.09 12.64
N TRP A 243 4.57 -3.08 13.10
CA TRP A 243 3.87 -1.86 13.49
C TRP A 243 4.28 -1.37 14.89
N THR A 244 4.70 -2.29 15.75
CA THR A 244 5.09 -2.02 17.14
C THR A 244 6.58 -1.77 17.30
N GLU A 245 7.40 -2.14 16.31
CA GLU A 245 8.83 -1.86 16.34
C GLU A 245 9.01 -0.34 16.34
N LYS A 246 9.45 0.19 17.49
CA LYS A 246 9.93 1.57 17.58
C LYS A 246 10.98 1.67 16.49
N LYS A 247 10.82 2.64 15.58
CA LYS A 247 11.83 3.00 14.57
C LYS A 247 13.18 2.73 15.21
N LEU A 248 13.99 1.86 14.62
CA LEU A 248 15.41 1.86 14.91
C LEU A 248 15.81 3.32 14.73
N SER A 249 15.90 4.03 15.85
CA SER A 249 16.66 5.26 15.93
C SER A 249 17.97 4.89 15.27
N GLU A 250 18.38 5.71 14.29
CA GLU A 250 19.78 5.72 13.83
C GLU A 250 20.64 5.37 15.03
N PRO A 251 21.53 4.36 14.91
CA PRO A 251 22.10 3.71 16.07
C PRO A 251 22.58 4.78 17.04
N GLU A 252 21.81 4.99 18.12
CA GLU A 252 22.29 5.75 19.24
C GLU A 252 23.55 4.99 19.59
N SER A 253 24.67 5.66 19.39
CA SER A 253 25.98 5.13 19.65
C SER A 253 25.93 4.58 21.06
N VAL A 254 25.78 3.26 21.16
CA VAL A 254 26.06 2.53 22.40
C VAL A 254 27.40 3.09 22.84
N PRO A 255 27.53 3.69 24.03
CA PRO A 255 28.82 4.14 24.49
C PRO A 255 29.62 2.86 24.68
N LYS A 256 30.36 2.46 23.64
CA LYS A 256 31.37 1.43 23.73
C LYS A 256 32.32 1.94 24.80
N THR A 257 32.26 1.33 25.97
CA THR A 257 33.25 1.51 27.02
C THR A 257 34.57 1.08 26.37
N LYS A 258 35.37 2.07 25.94
CA LYS A 258 36.62 1.86 25.20
C LYS A 258 37.59 1.16 26.14
N SER A 259 37.78 -0.14 25.95
CA SER A 259 38.75 -0.88 26.76
C SER A 259 40.18 -0.41 26.44
N PRO A 260 41.12 -0.42 27.40
CA PRO A 260 42.48 0.09 27.24
C PRO A 260 43.31 -0.58 26.12
N LYS A 261 42.86 -1.73 25.60
CA LYS A 261 43.46 -2.37 24.42
C LYS A 261 43.26 -1.57 23.12
N ASP A 262 42.14 -0.85 22.98
CA ASP A 262 41.82 -0.06 21.77
C ASP A 262 42.68 1.21 21.67
N ALA A 263 43.04 1.83 22.81
CA ALA A 263 43.94 2.98 22.83
C ALA A 263 45.38 2.64 22.42
N ALA A 264 45.89 1.47 22.83
CA ALA A 264 47.23 1.00 22.47
C ALA A 264 47.36 0.76 20.95
N ASP A 265 46.35 0.15 20.34
CA ASP A 265 46.33 -0.09 18.89
C ASP A 265 46.22 1.22 18.10
N ARG A 266 45.42 2.19 18.57
CA ARG A 266 45.34 3.53 17.96
C ARG A 266 46.64 4.31 18.04
N LEU A 267 47.37 4.21 19.16
CA LEU A 267 48.70 4.82 19.30
C LEU A 267 49.74 4.18 18.36
N LYS A 268 49.63 2.87 18.11
CA LYS A 268 50.50 2.16 17.17
C LYS A 268 50.24 2.61 15.72
N VAL A 269 48.97 2.69 15.32
CA VAL A 269 48.60 3.20 13.98
C VAL A 269 49.04 4.66 13.79
N LEU A 270 48.91 5.50 14.84
CA LEU A 270 49.34 6.89 14.77
C LEU A 270 50.86 7.03 14.58
N LYS A 271 51.66 6.15 15.21
CA LYS A 271 53.11 6.06 14.98
C LYS A 271 53.45 5.64 13.55
N ASP A 272 52.78 4.61 13.03
CA ASP A 272 52.99 4.14 11.65
C ASP A 272 52.67 5.24 10.62
N LEU A 273 51.67 6.08 10.87
CA LEU A 273 51.34 7.21 10.01
C LEU A 273 52.41 8.31 10.01
N LEU A 274 53.04 8.57 11.17
CA LEU A 274 54.16 9.51 11.28
C LEU A 274 55.41 8.97 10.57
N GLU A 275 55.72 7.68 10.76
CA GLU A 275 56.86 7.03 10.11
C GLU A 275 56.71 7.01 8.58
N LYS A 276 55.48 6.85 8.09
CA LYS A 276 55.15 6.98 6.66
C LYS A 276 55.06 8.42 6.16
N ARG A 277 55.35 9.42 7.01
CA ARG A 277 55.25 10.87 6.73
C ARG A 277 53.88 11.31 6.20
N LEU A 278 52.83 10.58 6.54
CA LEU A 278 51.45 10.89 6.14
C LEU A 278 50.81 11.93 7.04
N ILE A 279 51.40 12.17 8.21
CA ILE A 279 51.01 13.21 9.16
C ILE A 279 52.25 13.98 9.62
N THR A 280 52.05 15.23 10.03
CA THR A 280 53.12 16.06 10.59
C THR A 280 53.37 15.74 12.06
N LYS A 281 54.56 16.11 12.56
CA LYS A 281 54.93 15.88 13.97
C LYS A 281 53.99 16.63 14.94
N GLU A 282 53.48 17.79 14.54
CA GLU A 282 52.52 18.57 15.33
C GLU A 282 51.15 17.89 15.40
N GLU A 283 50.66 17.35 14.29
CA GLU A 283 49.41 16.58 14.26
C GLU A 283 49.50 15.27 15.05
N TYR A 284 50.68 14.62 15.00
CA TYR A 284 50.95 13.42 15.79
C TYR A 284 50.86 13.72 17.30
N GLU A 285 51.54 14.75 17.80
CA GLU A 285 51.51 15.08 19.23
C GLU A 285 50.12 15.54 19.69
N ARG A 286 49.37 16.28 18.84
CA ARG A 286 48.00 16.68 19.15
C ARG A 286 47.06 15.47 19.28
N LYS A 287 47.09 14.55 18.31
CA LYS A 287 46.23 13.35 18.31
C LYS A 287 46.64 12.34 19.37
N LYS A 288 47.94 12.23 19.69
CA LYS A 288 48.43 11.41 20.78
C LYS A 288 47.96 11.92 22.14
N ALA A 289 48.00 13.24 22.36
CA ALA A 289 47.48 13.85 23.58
C ALA A 289 45.97 13.66 23.74
N GLU A 290 45.22 13.66 22.64
CA GLU A 290 43.78 13.39 22.64
C GLU A 290 43.47 11.93 22.99
N ILE A 291 44.20 10.96 22.41
CA ILE A 291 44.04 9.53 22.72
C ILE A 291 44.42 9.21 24.18
N LEU A 292 45.42 9.91 24.73
CA LEU A 292 45.84 9.73 26.13
C LEU A 292 44.91 10.43 27.14
N LYS A 293 44.12 11.42 26.71
CA LYS A 293 43.05 12.03 27.54
C LYS A 293 41.78 11.16 27.58
N ASP A 294 41.60 10.31 26.58
CA ASP A 294 40.46 9.39 26.41
C ASP A 294 40.60 8.06 27.20
N LEU A 295 41.72 7.87 27.92
CA LEU A 295 42.02 6.75 28.82
C LEU A 295 41.74 7.09 30.28
#